data_AF-A0A0W0XRP0-F1
#
_entry.id   AF-A0A0W0XRP0-F1
#
_cell.length_a   1.000
_cell.length_b   1.000
_cell.length_c   1.000
_cell.angle_alpha   90.00
_cell.angle_beta   90.00
_cell.angle_gamma   90.00
#
_symmetry.space_group_name_H-M   'P 1'
#
loop_
_entity.id
_entity.type
_entity.pdbx_description
1 polymer ?
#
loop_
_entity_poly.entity_id
_entity_poly.type
_entity_poly.pdbx_seq_one_letter_code
_entity_poly.pdbx_strand_id
1 'polypeptide(L)'
;MQAEELLTTIHAIIAEEQQWQSQVRYNWVREFGKNLVMLMNPEYAVEFLKLAEPEFRLPKGIIAINQLLDDNDMLASRKIEGIKAILAAKGYDGMKEHKSWKRTEATHGIYCRLAQQIRVYENQPLQSERVHTHAVACS
;
A
#
# COMPACT_ATOMS: atom_id res chain seq x y z
N MET A 1 12.25 15.36 0.81
CA MET A 1 11.04 14.65 1.24
C MET A 1 11.37 13.87 2.49
N GLN A 2 10.71 14.17 3.59
CA GLN A 2 10.87 13.43 4.84
C GLN A 2 10.00 12.16 4.85
N ALA A 3 10.24 11.24 5.79
CA ALA A 3 9.51 9.97 5.88
C ALA A 3 7.99 10.18 6.08
N GLU A 4 7.60 11.09 6.99
CA GLU A 4 6.19 11.42 7.25
C GLU A 4 5.51 12.09 6.06
N GLU A 5 6.26 12.90 5.32
CA GLU A 5 5.79 13.55 4.08
C GLU A 5 5.52 12.52 2.98
N LEU A 6 6.38 11.50 2.86
CA LEU A 6 6.14 10.36 1.97
C LEU A 6 4.91 9.57 2.39
N LEU A 7 4.74 9.25 3.68
CA LEU A 7 3.56 8.52 4.17
C LEU A 7 2.27 9.29 3.92
N THR A 8 2.28 10.61 4.13
CA THR A 8 1.16 11.49 3.79
C THR A 8 0.85 11.45 2.30
N THR A 9 1.88 11.48 1.44
CA THR A 9 1.74 11.39 -0.02
C THR A 9 1.17 10.04 -0.44
N ILE A 10 1.65 8.94 0.15
CA ILE A 10 1.12 7.59 -0.09
C ILE A 10 -0.36 7.52 0.27
N HIS A 11 -0.75 8.03 1.43
CA HIS A 11 -2.14 8.07 1.87
C HIS A 11 -3.01 8.87 0.89
N ALA A 12 -2.53 10.03 0.42
CA ALA A 12 -3.22 10.84 -0.57
C ALA A 12 -3.43 10.10 -1.89
N ILE A 13 -2.41 9.42 -2.42
CA ILE A 13 -2.50 8.65 -3.67
C ILE A 13 -3.55 7.53 -3.58
N ILE A 14 -3.63 6.85 -2.42
CA ILE A 14 -4.64 5.80 -2.19
C ILE A 14 -6.05 6.40 -2.13
N ALA A 15 -6.19 7.58 -1.51
CA ALA A 15 -7.47 8.26 -1.35
C ALA A 15 -8.05 8.81 -2.67
N GLU A 16 -7.26 8.92 -3.74
CA GLU A 16 -7.75 9.35 -5.06
C GLU A 16 -8.75 8.36 -5.67
N GLU A 17 -8.65 7.07 -5.36
CA GLU A 17 -9.62 6.07 -5.78
C GLU A 17 -10.71 5.92 -4.71
N GLN A 18 -11.92 6.39 -5.04
CA GLN A 18 -13.06 6.34 -4.13
C GLN A 18 -13.90 5.07 -4.29
N GLN A 19 -13.75 4.34 -5.41
CA GLN A 19 -14.58 3.18 -5.75
C GLN A 19 -13.78 1.87 -5.71
N TRP A 20 -13.03 1.65 -4.62
CA TRP A 20 -12.18 0.47 -4.44
C TRP A 20 -12.87 -0.88 -4.65
N GLN A 21 -14.16 -0.99 -4.34
CA GLN A 21 -14.93 -2.22 -4.53
C GLN A 21 -14.96 -2.66 -6.01
N SER A 22 -15.01 -1.72 -6.96
CA SER A 22 -14.95 -1.99 -8.40
C SER A 22 -13.56 -2.46 -8.86
N GLN A 23 -12.54 -2.21 -8.05
CA GLN A 23 -11.16 -2.57 -8.30
C GLN A 23 -10.80 -3.97 -7.77
N VAL A 24 -11.69 -4.59 -6.98
CA VAL A 24 -11.56 -5.97 -6.52
C VAL A 24 -11.99 -6.91 -7.65
N ARG A 25 -11.01 -7.42 -8.42
CA ARG A 25 -11.31 -8.41 -9.47
C ARG A 25 -11.96 -9.67 -8.88
N TYR A 26 -12.91 -10.22 -9.63
CA TYR A 26 -13.66 -11.43 -9.27
C TYR A 26 -14.44 -11.30 -7.96
N ASN A 27 -14.86 -10.08 -7.58
CA ASN A 27 -15.65 -9.88 -6.36
C ASN A 27 -16.94 -10.71 -6.37
N TRP A 28 -17.55 -10.90 -7.55
CA TRP A 28 -18.73 -11.75 -7.72
C TRP A 28 -18.51 -13.22 -7.29
N VAL A 29 -17.30 -13.77 -7.46
CA VAL A 29 -16.96 -15.14 -7.01
C VAL A 29 -16.95 -15.20 -5.49
N ARG A 30 -16.45 -14.15 -4.85
CA ARG A 30 -16.46 -14.02 -3.38
C ARG A 30 -17.89 -13.90 -2.86
N GLU A 31 -18.73 -13.12 -3.55
CA GLU A 31 -20.14 -12.96 -3.20
C GLU A 31 -20.91 -14.27 -3.32
N PHE A 32 -20.62 -15.05 -4.36
CA PHE A 32 -21.16 -16.40 -4.51
C PHE A 32 -20.74 -17.30 -3.34
N GLY A 33 -19.45 -17.31 -2.97
CA GLY A 33 -18.94 -18.06 -1.82
C GLY A 33 -19.60 -17.66 -0.50
N LYS A 34 -19.83 -16.36 -0.30
CA LYS A 34 -20.54 -15.80 0.86
C LYS A 34 -21.96 -16.37 0.98
N ASN A 35 -22.71 -16.35 -0.12
CA ASN A 35 -24.06 -16.90 -0.16
C ASN A 35 -24.07 -18.41 0.11
N LEU A 36 -23.05 -19.14 -0.38
CA LEU A 36 -22.93 -20.57 -0.13
C LEU A 36 -22.68 -20.87 1.36
N VAL A 37 -21.81 -20.10 2.04
CA VAL A 37 -21.61 -20.23 3.49
C VAL A 37 -22.89 -19.93 4.26
N MET A 38 -23.61 -18.85 3.90
CA MET A 38 -24.89 -18.50 4.52
C MET A 38 -25.94 -19.61 4.40
N LEU A 39 -25.97 -20.31 3.28
CA LEU A 39 -26.95 -21.38 3.02
C LEU A 39 -26.55 -22.71 3.67
N MET A 40 -25.28 -23.08 3.60
CA MET A 40 -24.81 -24.42 4.00
C MET A 40 -24.39 -24.50 5.46
N ASN A 41 -23.93 -23.38 6.05
CA ASN A 41 -23.43 -23.32 7.43
C ASN A 41 -23.85 -21.99 8.10
N PRO A 42 -25.17 -21.75 8.28
CA PRO A 42 -25.70 -20.49 8.79
C PRO A 42 -25.15 -20.09 10.16
N GLU A 43 -24.78 -21.06 10.99
CA GLU A 43 -24.20 -20.87 12.32
C GLU A 43 -22.85 -20.12 12.30
N TYR A 44 -22.07 -20.25 11.23
CA TYR A 44 -20.79 -19.56 11.06
C TYR A 44 -20.89 -18.30 10.19
N ALA A 45 -22.06 -18.04 9.59
CA ALA A 45 -22.22 -17.00 8.57
C ALA A 45 -21.86 -15.61 9.11
N VAL A 46 -22.26 -15.28 10.33
CA VAL A 46 -22.00 -13.96 10.93
C VAL A 46 -20.50 -13.71 11.14
N GLU A 47 -19.79 -14.70 11.67
CA GLU A 47 -18.34 -14.57 11.91
C GLU A 47 -17.57 -14.55 10.59
N PHE A 48 -17.92 -15.44 9.66
CA PHE A 48 -17.34 -15.45 8.32
C PHE A 48 -17.49 -14.10 7.62
N LEU A 49 -18.69 -13.50 7.67
CA LEU A 49 -18.94 -12.19 7.08
C LEU A 49 -18.04 -11.11 7.66
N LYS A 50 -17.93 -11.04 9.00
CA LYS A 50 -17.08 -10.05 9.66
C LYS A 50 -15.63 -10.17 9.23
N LEU A 51 -15.11 -11.39 9.13
CA LEU A 51 -13.72 -11.64 8.73
C LEU A 51 -13.49 -11.37 7.24
N ALA A 52 -14.47 -11.65 6.38
CA ALA A 52 -14.32 -11.54 4.94
C ALA A 52 -14.59 -10.12 4.40
N GLU A 53 -15.40 -9.32 5.11
CA GLU A 53 -15.86 -7.98 4.69
C GLU A 53 -14.75 -7.06 4.12
N PRO A 54 -13.55 -6.94 4.74
CA PRO A 54 -12.50 -6.08 4.20
C PRO A 54 -12.06 -6.50 2.80
N GLU A 55 -12.03 -7.81 2.52
CA GLU A 55 -11.55 -8.33 1.25
C GLU A 55 -12.53 -8.11 0.08
N PHE A 56 -13.80 -7.77 0.37
CA PHE A 56 -14.78 -7.38 -0.63
C PHE A 56 -14.66 -5.91 -1.02
N ARG A 57 -14.16 -5.07 -0.10
CA ARG A 57 -14.13 -3.62 -0.26
C ARG A 57 -12.86 -3.15 -0.97
N LEU A 58 -11.73 -3.82 -0.72
CA LEU A 58 -10.41 -3.33 -1.09
C LEU A 58 -9.53 -4.44 -1.68
N PRO A 59 -8.67 -4.13 -2.68
CA PRO A 59 -7.63 -5.06 -3.10
C PRO A 59 -6.70 -5.41 -1.92
N LYS A 60 -6.35 -6.69 -1.76
CA LYS A 60 -5.52 -7.18 -0.63
C LYS A 60 -4.23 -6.39 -0.39
N GLY A 61 -3.60 -5.89 -1.45
CA GLY A 61 -2.40 -5.07 -1.32
C GLY A 61 -2.66 -3.70 -0.70
N ILE A 62 -3.78 -3.06 -1.05
CA ILE A 62 -4.18 -1.78 -0.45
C ILE A 62 -4.58 -1.98 1.01
N ILE A 63 -5.27 -3.08 1.34
CA ILE A 63 -5.56 -3.45 2.74
C ILE A 63 -4.26 -3.51 3.57
N ALA A 64 -3.26 -4.24 3.08
CA ALA A 64 -1.98 -4.39 3.78
C ALA A 64 -1.21 -3.07 3.90
N ILE A 65 -1.31 -2.17 2.91
CA ILE A 65 -0.68 -0.85 2.97
C ILE A 65 -1.40 0.04 4.00
N ASN A 66 -2.73 0.08 3.99
CA ASN A 66 -3.50 0.86 4.97
C ASN A 66 -3.23 0.39 6.40
N GLN A 67 -3.13 -0.92 6.63
CA GLN A 67 -2.76 -1.47 7.94
C GLN A 67 -1.41 -0.93 8.46
N LEU A 68 -0.42 -0.74 7.58
CA LEU A 68 0.86 -0.12 7.97
C LEU A 68 0.73 1.38 8.21
N LEU A 69 -0.10 2.07 7.42
CA LEU A 69 -0.32 3.52 7.59
C LEU A 69 -1.01 3.81 8.92
N ASP A 70 -2.03 3.03 9.27
CA ASP A 70 -2.87 3.19 10.44
C ASP A 70 -2.21 2.72 11.76
N ASP A 71 -1.09 2.00 11.69
CA ASP A 71 -0.35 1.55 12.87
C ASP A 71 0.44 2.71 13.51
N ASN A 72 -0.15 3.37 14.51
CA ASN A 72 0.47 4.54 15.16
C ASN A 72 1.75 4.21 15.96
N ASP A 73 1.97 2.95 16.31
CA ASP A 73 3.13 2.54 17.13
C ASP A 73 4.36 2.21 16.27
N MET A 74 4.17 2.04 14.95
CA MET A 74 5.25 1.72 14.03
C MET A 74 6.01 2.97 13.55
N LEU A 75 7.34 2.90 13.61
CA LEU A 75 8.23 3.93 13.05
C LEU A 75 7.98 4.15 11.56
N ALA A 76 7.99 5.41 11.11
CA ALA A 76 7.74 5.78 9.72
C ALA A 76 8.67 5.06 8.72
N SER A 77 9.95 4.90 9.04
CA SER A 77 10.90 4.16 8.19
C SER A 77 10.49 2.69 8.02
N ARG A 78 10.04 2.02 9.08
CA ARG A 78 9.54 0.64 9.01
C ARG A 78 8.25 0.52 8.22
N LYS A 79 7.34 1.51 8.33
CA LYS A 79 6.14 1.58 7.48
C LYS A 79 6.54 1.66 6.00
N ILE A 80 7.48 2.53 5.65
CA ILE A 80 7.96 2.69 4.27
C ILE A 80 8.58 1.39 3.75
N GLU A 81 9.45 0.73 4.53
CA GLU A 81 10.04 -0.57 4.18
C GLU A 81 8.97 -1.65 3.96
N GLY A 82 7.97 -1.71 4.84
CA GLY A 82 6.85 -2.65 4.72
C GLY A 82 6.02 -2.41 3.46
N ILE A 83 5.68 -1.15 3.16
CA ILE A 83 4.95 -0.77 1.95
C ILE A 83 5.77 -1.13 0.71
N LYS A 84 7.06 -0.84 0.72
CA LYS A 84 7.98 -1.23 -0.35
C LYS A 84 8.00 -2.74 -0.57
N ALA A 85 8.08 -3.53 0.50
CA ALA A 85 8.05 -4.99 0.41
C ALA A 85 6.72 -5.50 -0.20
N ILE A 86 5.58 -4.92 0.19
CA ILE A 86 4.26 -5.26 -0.37
C ILE A 86 4.20 -4.98 -1.87
N LEU A 87 4.75 -3.85 -2.32
CA LEU A 87 4.80 -3.46 -3.73
C LEU A 87 5.77 -4.34 -4.53
N ALA A 88 6.95 -4.61 -3.98
CA ALA A 88 7.97 -5.46 -4.61
C ALA A 88 7.47 -6.90 -4.80
N ALA A 89 6.81 -7.49 -3.80
CA ALA A 89 6.17 -8.80 -3.90
C ALA A 89 5.09 -8.86 -4.99
N LYS A 90 4.58 -7.70 -5.42
CA LYS A 90 3.60 -7.54 -6.50
C LYS A 90 4.24 -7.19 -7.84
N GLY A 91 5.56 -7.01 -7.91
CA GLY A 91 6.30 -6.68 -9.12
C GLY A 91 6.37 -5.18 -9.42
N TYR A 92 6.38 -4.32 -8.39
CA TYR A 92 6.58 -2.89 -8.52
C TYR A 92 7.76 -2.43 -7.65
N ASP A 93 8.79 -1.88 -8.29
CA ASP A 93 9.99 -1.33 -7.63
C ASP A 93 10.27 0.13 -8.04
N GLY A 94 9.37 0.75 -8.81
CA GLY A 94 9.51 2.10 -9.35
C GLY A 94 10.42 2.21 -10.59
N MET A 95 10.93 1.09 -11.11
CA MET A 95 11.65 0.97 -12.39
C MET A 95 10.97 -0.01 -13.34
N LYS A 96 10.65 -1.19 -12.81
CA LYS A 96 10.01 -2.31 -13.46
C LYS A 96 8.59 -2.37 -12.94
N GLU A 97 7.65 -2.32 -13.88
CA GLU A 97 6.23 -2.36 -13.59
C GLU A 97 5.67 -3.63 -14.23
N HIS A 98 5.25 -4.59 -13.41
CA HIS A 98 4.62 -5.80 -13.91
C HIS A 98 3.10 -5.72 -13.82
N LYS A 99 2.47 -5.48 -14.96
CA LYS A 99 1.03 -5.53 -15.10
C LYS A 99 0.53 -6.98 -15.05
N SER A 100 -0.27 -7.30 -14.05
CA SER A 100 -0.87 -8.61 -13.86
C SER A 100 -2.35 -8.60 -14.19
N TRP A 101 -2.85 -9.66 -14.82
CA TRP A 101 -4.29 -9.88 -15.06
C TRP A 101 -5.14 -9.88 -13.78
N LYS A 102 -4.51 -10.06 -12.61
CA LYS A 102 -5.15 -10.05 -11.29
C LYS A 102 -5.54 -8.64 -10.82
N ARG A 103 -5.15 -7.56 -11.53
CA ARG A 103 -5.35 -6.17 -11.12
C ARG A 103 -6.09 -5.38 -12.19
N THR A 104 -6.90 -4.42 -11.78
CA THR A 104 -7.48 -3.43 -12.70
C THR A 104 -6.42 -2.40 -13.10
N GLU A 105 -6.70 -1.62 -14.14
CA GLU A 105 -5.81 -0.52 -14.55
C GLU A 105 -5.61 0.50 -13.43
N ALA A 106 -6.70 0.88 -12.73
CA ALA A 106 -6.61 1.85 -11.64
C ALA A 106 -5.74 1.35 -10.48
N THR A 107 -5.94 0.09 -10.05
CA THR A 107 -5.07 -0.53 -9.03
C THR A 107 -3.61 -0.58 -9.49
N HIS A 108 -3.39 -0.92 -10.76
CA HIS A 108 -2.04 -0.97 -11.34
C HIS A 108 -1.39 0.41 -11.33
N GLY A 109 -2.08 1.45 -11.81
CA GLY A 109 -1.59 2.83 -11.82
C GLY A 109 -1.30 3.38 -10.43
N ILE A 110 -2.13 3.06 -9.43
CA ILE A 110 -1.85 3.41 -8.03
C ILE A 110 -0.56 2.73 -7.55
N TYR A 111 -0.38 1.42 -7.74
CA TYR A 111 0.86 0.76 -7.34
C TYR A 111 2.11 1.30 -8.04
N CYS A 112 2.02 1.65 -9.33
CA CYS A 112 3.13 2.29 -10.03
C CYS A 112 3.51 3.62 -9.35
N ARG A 113 2.53 4.49 -9.11
CA ARG A 113 2.75 5.79 -8.46
C ARG A 113 3.31 5.66 -7.05
N LEU A 114 2.78 4.73 -6.25
CA LEU A 114 3.31 4.46 -4.91
C LEU A 114 4.79 4.03 -4.96
N ALA A 115 5.13 3.09 -5.84
CA ALA A 115 6.50 2.61 -5.98
C ALA A 115 7.45 3.71 -6.50
N GLN A 116 6.97 4.57 -7.40
CA GLN A 116 7.72 5.74 -7.88
C GLN A 116 8.00 6.75 -6.75
N GLN A 117 7.02 7.06 -5.89
CA GLN A 117 7.23 7.98 -4.77
C GLN A 117 8.25 7.45 -3.76
N ILE A 118 8.16 6.17 -3.41
CA ILE A 118 9.16 5.51 -2.54
C ILE A 118 10.54 5.58 -3.18
N ARG A 119 10.64 5.34 -4.49
CA ARG A 119 11.91 5.43 -5.18
C ARG A 119 12.48 6.85 -5.21
N VAL A 120 11.63 7.86 -5.41
CA VAL A 120 12.05 9.28 -5.34
C VAL A 120 12.58 9.60 -3.95
N TYR A 121 11.91 9.13 -2.89
CA TYR A 121 12.38 9.25 -1.52
C TYR A 121 13.77 8.64 -1.32
N GLU A 122 13.99 7.40 -1.80
CA GLU A 122 15.25 6.67 -1.61
C GLU A 122 16.44 7.26 -2.38
N ASN A 123 16.18 7.90 -3.53
CA ASN A 123 17.23 8.49 -4.36
C ASN A 123 17.52 9.96 -4.04
N GLN A 124 16.84 10.54 -3.04
CA GLN A 124 17.19 11.88 -2.59
C GLN A 124 18.56 11.85 -1.89
N PRO A 125 19.51 12.71 -2.31
CA PRO A 125 20.80 12.79 -1.62
C PRO A 125 20.54 13.19 -0.17
N LEU A 126 21.07 12.41 0.78
CA LEU A 126 21.12 12.76 2.19
C LEU A 126 21.77 14.14 2.32
N GLN A 127 20.97 15.21 2.42
CA GLN A 127 21.46 16.57 2.65
C GLN A 127 21.94 16.78 4.11
N SER A 128 22.56 15.77 4.73
CA SER A 128 22.93 15.78 6.15
C SER A 128 24.44 15.64 6.43
N GLU A 129 25.32 15.65 5.43
CA GLU A 129 26.78 15.51 5.68
C GLU A 129 27.66 16.68 5.19
N ARG A 130 27.09 17.85 4.83
CA ARG A 130 27.89 18.99 4.33
C ARG A 130 27.92 20.25 5.20
N VAL A 131 27.59 20.16 6.49
CA VAL A 131 27.63 21.35 7.38
C VAL A 131 28.78 21.34 8.42
N HIS A 132 29.58 20.27 8.52
CA HIS A 132 30.65 20.22 9.54
C HIS A 132 32.02 19.82 9.01
N THR A 133 32.60 20.60 8.09
CA THR A 133 34.07 20.73 7.95
C THR A 133 34.41 21.97 7.12
N HIS A 134 34.13 23.17 7.62
CA HIS A 134 34.81 24.41 7.17
C HIS A 134 34.77 25.44 8.30
N ALA A 135 35.29 25.05 9.46
CA ALA A 135 35.74 25.98 10.47
C ALA A 135 36.92 25.33 11.17
N VAL A 136 38.13 25.71 10.76
CA VAL A 136 39.40 25.82 11.52
C VAL A 136 40.54 25.63 10.51
N ALA A 137 41.08 26.75 10.04
CA ALA A 137 42.52 26.98 9.80
C ALA A 137 42.71 28.40 9.23
N CYS A 138 42.39 29.41 10.03
CA CYS A 138 43.09 30.69 9.97
C CYS A 138 43.84 30.81 11.29
N SER A 139 45.16 30.59 11.26
CA SER A 139 46.19 31.12 12.16
C SER A 139 47.54 30.71 11.61
#